data_AF-A0A257K5I5-F1
#
_entry.id   AF-A0A257K5I5-F1
#
_cell.length_a   1.000
_cell.length_b   1.000
_cell.length_c   1.000
_cell.angle_alpha   90.00
_cell.angle_beta   90.00
_cell.angle_gamma   90.00
#
_symmetry.space_group_name_H-M   'P 1'
#
loop_
_entity.id
_entity.type
_entity.pdbx_description
1 polymer ?
#
loop_
_entity_poly.entity_id
_entity_poly.type
_entity_poly.pdbx_seq_one_letter_code
_entity_poly.pdbx_strand_id
1 'polypeptide(L)'
;MLDQLTFIEQQLAQRKVKVELQRFMSLPTQNGQLYYTLFAYNELLFLTNAPALPIGTRIISDTNSLEIDSNQSSLEAIEEFSGLIEIFLPENPSRYPVIEFIQILT
;
A
#
# COMPACT_ATOMS: atom_id res chain seq x y z
N MET A 1 -8.37 -0.99 -12.21
CA MET A 1 -7.25 -0.04 -12.36
C MET A 1 -7.74 1.39 -12.64
N LEU A 2 -8.59 1.63 -13.65
CA LEU A 2 -9.18 2.97 -13.89
C LEU A 2 -10.11 3.42 -12.73
N ASP A 3 -10.87 2.48 -12.16
CA ASP A 3 -11.80 2.77 -11.07
C ASP A 3 -11.11 3.14 -9.75
N GLN A 4 -9.97 2.50 -9.45
CA GLN A 4 -9.19 2.76 -8.23
C GLN A 4 -8.58 4.18 -8.25
N LEU A 5 -8.06 4.59 -9.40
CA LEU A 5 -7.47 5.92 -9.56
C LEU A 5 -8.53 7.02 -9.43
N THR A 6 -9.68 6.82 -10.09
CA THR A 6 -10.83 7.71 -10.00
C THR A 6 -11.33 7.83 -8.56
N PHE A 7 -11.36 6.72 -7.81
CA PHE A 7 -11.73 6.72 -6.40
C PHE A 7 -10.74 7.53 -5.54
N ILE A 8 -9.43 7.33 -5.76
CA ILE A 8 -8.37 8.08 -5.06
C ILE A 8 -8.50 9.58 -5.36
N GLU A 9 -8.65 9.96 -6.62
CA GLU A 9 -8.82 11.37 -7.01
C GLU A 9 -10.07 12.00 -6.38
N GLN A 10 -11.20 11.29 -6.34
CA GLN A 10 -12.42 11.76 -5.68
C GLN A 10 -12.24 11.95 -4.17
N GLN A 11 -11.58 10.99 -3.50
CA GLN A 11 -11.25 11.06 -2.07
C GLN A 11 -10.33 12.26 -1.77
N LEU A 12 -9.31 12.50 -2.59
CA LEU A 12 -8.39 13.62 -2.42
C LEU A 12 -9.06 14.96 -2.70
N ALA A 13 -9.93 15.03 -3.72
CA ALA A 13 -10.71 16.21 -4.04
C ALA A 13 -11.65 16.61 -2.89
N GLN A 14 -12.32 15.65 -2.25
CA GLN A 14 -13.16 15.91 -1.06
C GLN A 14 -12.35 16.48 0.10
N ARG A 15 -11.10 16.06 0.26
CA ARG A 15 -10.15 16.57 1.27
C ARG A 15 -9.43 17.86 0.87
N LYS A 16 -9.69 18.39 -0.34
CA LYS A 16 -9.00 19.54 -0.94
C LYS A 16 -7.48 19.38 -0.98
N VAL A 17 -7.00 18.14 -1.11
CA VAL A 17 -5.58 17.84 -1.28
C VAL A 17 -5.20 18.15 -2.72
N LYS A 18 -4.18 18.98 -2.91
CA LYS A 18 -3.66 19.30 -4.24
C LYS A 18 -2.71 18.19 -4.65
N VAL A 19 -2.99 17.54 -5.77
CA VAL A 19 -2.09 16.54 -6.35
C VAL A 19 -1.05 17.25 -7.20
N GLU A 20 0.22 17.16 -6.81
CA GLU A 20 1.33 17.69 -7.61
C GLU A 20 1.84 16.67 -8.62
N LEU A 21 1.94 15.40 -8.21
CA LEU A 21 2.41 14.31 -9.05
C LEU A 21 1.73 13.00 -8.64
N GLN A 22 1.44 12.16 -9.63
CA GLN A 22 0.95 10.80 -9.44
C GLN A 22 1.89 9.82 -10.14
N ARG A 23 2.31 8.76 -9.44
CA ARG A 23 3.16 7.70 -10.00
C ARG A 23 2.78 6.32 -9.47
N PHE A 24 3.05 5.28 -10.25
CA PHE A 24 3.00 3.90 -9.77
C PHE A 24 4.35 3.58 -9.12
N MET A 25 4.30 2.98 -7.93
CA MET A 25 5.47 2.54 -7.18
C MET A 25 5.37 1.04 -6.95
N SER A 26 6.45 0.33 -7.25
CA SER A 26 6.54 -1.12 -7.04
C SER A 26 7.74 -1.42 -6.15
N LEU A 27 7.50 -2.22 -5.12
CA LEU A 27 8.52 -2.74 -4.21
C LEU A 27 8.64 -4.25 -4.44
N PRO A 28 9.67 -4.70 -5.19
CA PRO A 28 9.89 -6.14 -5.37
C PRO A 28 10.42 -6.75 -4.08
N THR A 29 9.75 -7.78 -3.58
CA THR A 29 10.25 -8.55 -2.44
C THR A 29 11.25 -9.62 -2.91
N GLN A 30 12.10 -10.08 -2.00
CA GLN A 30 13.23 -10.95 -2.27
C GLN A 30 13.22 -12.14 -1.32
N ASN A 31 13.69 -13.28 -1.81
CA ASN A 31 13.76 -14.48 -0.99
C ASN A 31 14.66 -14.29 0.23
N GLY A 32 14.15 -14.62 1.41
CA GLY A 32 14.86 -14.49 2.69
C GLY A 32 14.78 -13.11 3.33
N GLN A 33 14.18 -12.12 2.67
CA GLN A 33 13.92 -10.81 3.26
C GLN A 33 12.44 -10.70 3.63
N LEU A 34 12.18 -10.49 4.92
CA LEU A 34 10.82 -10.40 5.46
C LEU A 34 10.43 -9.00 5.91
N TYR A 35 11.39 -8.06 5.95
CA TYR A 35 11.17 -6.70 6.42
C TYR A 35 11.59 -5.69 5.35
N TYR A 36 10.73 -4.70 5.13
CA TYR A 36 10.94 -3.61 4.20
C TYR A 36 10.51 -2.29 4.83
N THR A 37 11.15 -1.21 4.39
CA THR A 37 10.88 0.13 4.87
C THR A 37 10.76 1.09 3.69
N LEU A 38 9.77 1.97 3.74
CA LEU A 38 9.53 3.05 2.77
C LEU A 38 9.31 4.36 3.53
N PHE A 39 9.64 5.49 2.89
CA PHE A 39 9.43 6.82 3.45
C PHE A 39 8.44 7.59 2.56
N ALA A 40 7.37 8.12 3.18
CA ALA A 40 6.28 8.83 2.51
C ALA A 40 5.83 10.06 3.33
N TYR A 41 6.76 10.90 3.81
CA TYR A 41 6.41 12.04 4.70
C TYR A 41 5.68 13.20 4.02
N ASN A 42 5.85 13.39 2.70
CA ASN A 42 5.13 14.39 1.90
C ASN A 42 4.35 13.72 0.76
N GLU A 43 4.01 12.45 0.96
CA GLU A 43 3.45 11.60 -0.07
C GLU A 43 2.38 10.71 0.56
N LEU A 44 1.38 10.36 -0.24
CA LEU A 44 0.36 9.37 0.12
C LEU A 44 0.60 8.13 -0.74
N LEU A 45 0.71 6.97 -0.09
CA LEU A 45 0.83 5.67 -0.73
C LEU A 45 -0.47 4.90 -0.57
N PHE A 46 -1.07 4.55 -1.70
CA PHE A 46 -2.30 3.78 -1.78
C PHE A 46 -1.99 2.36 -2.23
N LEU A 47 -2.23 1.37 -1.38
CA LEU A 47 -1.95 -0.04 -1.70
C LEU A 47 -2.94 -0.56 -2.74
N THR A 48 -2.44 -1.03 -3.89
CA THR A 48 -3.31 -1.43 -5.01
C THR A 48 -3.51 -2.93 -5.14
N ASN A 49 -2.64 -3.74 -4.54
CA ASN A 49 -2.62 -5.19 -4.73
C ASN A 49 -2.65 -5.99 -3.42
N ALA A 50 -3.34 -5.48 -2.39
CA ALA A 50 -3.54 -6.17 -1.11
C ALA A 50 -3.97 -7.65 -1.25
N PRO A 51 -4.93 -8.02 -2.14
CA PRO A 51 -5.33 -9.42 -2.31
C PRO A 51 -4.24 -10.33 -2.90
N ALA A 52 -3.19 -9.75 -3.51
CA ALA A 52 -2.06 -10.51 -4.03
C ALA A 52 -0.98 -10.76 -2.94
N LEU A 53 -1.06 -10.13 -1.78
CA LEU A 53 -0.10 -10.30 -0.71
C LEU A 53 -0.37 -11.61 0.06
N PRO A 54 0.68 -12.30 0.56
CA PRO A 54 0.53 -13.45 1.45
C PRO A 54 -0.27 -13.08 2.71
N ILE A 55 -1.13 -13.99 3.16
CA ILE A 55 -1.82 -13.87 4.44
C ILE A 55 -0.79 -13.77 5.58
N GLY A 56 -1.03 -12.85 6.52
CA GLY A 56 -0.11 -12.50 7.59
C GLY A 56 0.89 -11.40 7.21
N THR A 57 0.83 -10.85 5.99
CA THR A 57 1.58 -9.64 5.65
C THR A 57 1.05 -8.47 6.45
N ARG A 58 1.93 -7.71 7.10
CA ARG A 58 1.58 -6.52 7.89
C ARG A 58 2.22 -5.30 7.28
N ILE A 59 1.46 -4.23 7.14
CA ILE A 59 1.91 -2.92 6.68
C ILE A 59 1.53 -1.93 7.76
N ILE A 60 2.52 -1.31 8.38
CA ILE A 60 2.34 -0.36 9.48
C ILE A 60 2.94 0.96 9.03
N SER A 61 2.22 2.05 9.28
CA SER A 61 2.75 3.39 9.10
C SER A 61 2.35 4.31 10.24
N ASP A 62 2.88 5.53 10.23
CA ASP A 62 2.52 6.55 11.20
C ASP A 62 1.01 6.89 11.18
N THR A 63 0.33 6.64 10.06
CA THR A 63 -1.07 7.02 9.83
C THR A 63 -2.03 5.85 9.79
N ASN A 64 -1.58 4.65 9.45
CA ASN A 64 -2.47 3.51 9.22
C ASN A 64 -1.76 2.17 9.49
N SER A 65 -2.52 1.10 9.73
CA SER A 65 -2.01 -0.24 9.91
C SER A 65 -2.95 -1.26 9.27
N LEU A 66 -2.39 -2.16 8.48
CA LEU A 66 -3.10 -3.23 7.79
C LEU A 66 -2.44 -4.57 8.06
N GLU A 67 -3.24 -5.58 8.39
CA GLU A 67 -2.81 -6.98 8.44
C GLU A 67 -3.67 -7.79 7.48
N ILE A 68 -3.03 -8.40 6.48
CA ILE A 68 -3.70 -9.19 5.45
C ILE A 68 -4.21 -10.50 6.06
N ASP A 69 -5.52 -10.62 6.21
CA ASP A 69 -6.18 -11.84 6.65
C ASP A 69 -6.97 -12.51 5.51
N SER A 70 -7.31 -13.77 5.69
CA SER A 70 -8.17 -14.61 4.85
C SER A 70 -9.53 -13.97 4.50
N ASN A 71 -10.07 -13.11 5.38
CA ASN A 71 -11.32 -12.37 5.14
C ASN A 71 -11.14 -11.05 4.38
N GLN A 72 -9.91 -10.52 4.29
CA GLN A 72 -9.63 -9.26 3.59
C GLN A 72 -9.35 -9.42 2.10
N SER A 73 -9.24 -10.66 1.59
CA SER A 73 -9.09 -10.91 0.15
C SER A 73 -10.29 -10.40 -0.68
N SER A 74 -11.41 -10.05 -0.03
CA SER A 74 -12.63 -9.51 -0.65
C SER A 74 -12.88 -8.02 -0.37
N LEU A 75 -12.06 -7.34 0.42
CA LEU A 75 -12.24 -5.92 0.70
C LEU A 75 -11.56 -5.10 -0.39
N GLU A 76 -12.38 -4.55 -1.30
CA GLU A 76 -12.00 -3.57 -2.33
C GLU A 76 -11.57 -2.20 -1.74
N ALA A 77 -11.31 -2.13 -0.43
CA ALA A 77 -10.88 -0.91 0.23
C ALA A 77 -9.43 -0.60 -0.15
N ILE A 78 -9.22 0.58 -0.74
CA ILE A 78 -7.89 1.11 -1.03
C ILE A 78 -7.36 1.73 0.27
N GLU A 79 -6.36 1.09 0.86
CA GLU A 79 -5.73 1.56 2.09
C GLU A 79 -4.67 2.63 1.79
N GLU A 80 -4.71 3.72 2.56
CA GLU A 80 -3.80 4.87 2.46
C GLU A 80 -2.75 4.83 3.58
N PHE A 81 -1.50 5.10 3.23
CA PHE A 81 -0.36 5.16 4.15
C PHE A 81 0.47 6.42 3.89
N SER A 82 1.01 7.00 4.97
CA SER A 82 1.97 8.12 4.94
C SER A 82 2.95 7.99 6.11
N GLY A 83 4.03 8.78 6.06
CA GLY A 83 5.11 8.78 7.06
C GLY A 83 6.14 7.67 6.85
N LEU A 84 6.65 7.10 7.94
CA LEU A 84 7.46 5.88 7.88
C LEU A 84 6.55 4.67 7.67
N ILE A 85 6.80 3.87 6.63
CA ILE A 85 6.03 2.66 6.34
C ILE A 85 6.93 1.45 6.50
N GLU A 86 6.50 0.53 7.34
CA GLU A 86 7.15 -0.73 7.66
C GLU A 86 6.30 -1.89 7.16
N ILE A 87 6.90 -2.80 6.41
CA ILE A 87 6.23 -3.94 5.83
C ILE A 87 6.89 -5.21 6.33
N PHE A 88 6.09 -6.10 6.88
CA PHE A 88 6.49 -7.40 7.39
C PHE A 88 5.79 -8.50 6.59
N LEU A 89 6.56 -9.32 5.89
CA LEU A 89 6.06 -10.56 5.30
C LEU A 89 5.93 -11.64 6.40
N PRO A 90 5.01 -12.60 6.24
CA PRO A 90 4.89 -13.72 7.17
C PRO A 90 6.18 -14.57 7.16
N GLU A 91 6.48 -15.26 8.26
CA GLU A 91 7.73 -16.02 8.44
C GLU A 91 7.98 -17.09 7.37
N ASN A 92 6.91 -17.68 6.82
CA ASN A 92 6.98 -18.68 5.75
C ASN A 92 6.04 -18.27 4.61
N PRO A 93 6.41 -17.26 3.80
CA PRO A 93 5.55 -16.77 2.74
C PRO A 93 5.47 -17.81 1.64
N SER A 94 4.27 -18.08 1.13
CA SER A 94 4.06 -19.01 0.00
C SER A 94 4.69 -18.49 -1.30
N ARG A 95 4.91 -17.17 -1.40
CA ARG A 95 5.57 -16.47 -2.49
C ARG A 95 6.12 -15.13 -2.01
N TYR A 96 7.08 -14.59 -2.77
CA TYR A 96 7.60 -13.23 -2.62
C TYR A 96 6.94 -12.32 -3.67
N PRO A 97 5.86 -11.58 -3.31
CA PRO A 97 5.13 -10.74 -4.27
C PRO A 97 5.88 -9.46 -4.60
N VAL A 98 5.47 -8.77 -5.66
CA VAL A 98 5.76 -7.34 -5.81
C VAL A 98 4.66 -6.58 -5.09
N ILE A 99 5.02 -5.68 -4.18
CA ILE A 99 4.04 -4.84 -3.48
C ILE A 99 3.86 -3.57 -4.32
N GLU A 100 2.61 -3.23 -4.63
CA GLU A 100 2.29 -2.15 -5.56
C GLU A 100 1.49 -1.06 -4.88
N PHE A 101 1.91 0.19 -5.13
CA PHE A 101 1.27 1.38 -4.62
C PHE A 101 0.99 2.37 -5.77
N ILE A 102 -0.09 3.15 -5.63
CA ILE A 102 -0.20 4.45 -6.28
C ILE A 102 0.34 5.48 -5.29
N GLN A 103 1.26 6.31 -5.77
CA GLN A 103 1.91 7.34 -4.99
C GLN A 103 1.49 8.71 -5.46
N ILE A 104 1.05 9.52 -4.50
CA ILE A 104 0.58 10.88 -4.71
C ILE A 104 1.49 11.82 -3.94
N LEU A 105 2.11 12.76 -4.66
CA LEU A 105 2.86 13.87 -4.07
C LEU A 105 1.88 15.03 -3.82
N THR A 106 1.93 15.59 -2.61
CA THR A 106 0.99 16.63 -2.14
C THR A 106 1.69 17.92 -1.74
#